data_AF-W5UKK3-F1
#
_entry.id   AF-W5UKK3-F1
#
_cell.length_a   1.000
_cell.length_b   1.000
_cell.length_c   1.000
_cell.angle_alpha   90.00
_cell.angle_beta   90.00
_cell.angle_gamma   90.00
#
_symmetry.space_group_name_H-M   'P 1'
#
loop_
_entity.id
_entity.type
_entity.pdbx_description
1 polymer ?
#
loop_
_entity_poly.entity_id
_entity_poly.type
_entity_poly.pdbx_seq_one_letter_code
_entity_poly.pdbx_strand_id
1 'polypeptide(L)'
;MPSTRGVRTGHRGAVFFALFVILIMDVQTRPANISVHRNKHATGKEDNEILPPDHLNGVKMEMDGHLNKDFHQEVFLGKEMEEFDEDSEPKKNRKKLIEIFSKVDINKDRSVSAKELQRWIMEKTEEHFQEAVKENKLNFRAVDPDGDGHVTWDEYRVKFLASKGFNEKEVAEKIKNNEELKVDEETQEILESLKDRWFQADNPPADQLLNEEEFLSFLHPEHSRGMLKYMVKEIIRDLDQDGDKELTLSEFISLPMGTVENQQGQDIDDDWVRERKKEFEEVIDANHNGIVTMEELEEYMDPMNEYNALNEAKQMIAVADENQNHNLELEEILKYSEYFTGSKFMDYARNVHEEF
;
A
#
# COMPACT_ATOMS: atom_id res chain seq x y z
N MET A 1 -34.81 82.54 -20.30
CA MET A 1 -34.62 81.64 -21.47
C MET A 1 -33.46 82.17 -22.30
N PRO A 2 -32.65 81.35 -23.00
CA PRO A 2 -32.30 79.93 -22.81
C PRO A 2 -30.75 79.70 -22.83
N SER A 3 -30.24 78.67 -22.15
CA SER A 3 -29.63 77.44 -22.71
C SER A 3 -28.19 77.50 -23.23
N THR A 4 -27.37 76.62 -22.64
CA THR A 4 -26.27 75.80 -23.22
C THR A 4 -25.01 76.48 -23.77
N ARG A 5 -23.85 76.30 -23.09
CA ARG A 5 -22.77 75.34 -23.43
C ARG A 5 -21.47 75.68 -22.65
N GLY A 6 -20.93 74.66 -21.97
CA GLY A 6 -19.56 74.18 -22.22
C GLY A 6 -18.36 74.87 -21.56
N VAL A 7 -17.60 74.01 -20.85
CA VAL A 7 -16.14 73.84 -20.85
C VAL A 7 -15.35 74.35 -19.62
N ARG A 8 -14.94 73.33 -18.83
CA ARG A 8 -13.66 73.04 -18.16
C ARG A 8 -12.87 74.15 -17.45
N THR A 9 -12.54 73.88 -16.19
CA THR A 9 -11.20 73.80 -15.55
C THR A 9 -11.43 73.75 -14.03
N GLY A 10 -10.72 73.07 -13.13
CA GLY A 10 -9.56 72.18 -13.20
C GLY A 10 -9.21 71.74 -11.76
N HIS A 11 -8.53 70.59 -11.66
CA HIS A 11 -7.54 70.18 -10.66
C HIS A 11 -7.85 70.23 -9.14
N ARG A 12 -7.89 69.01 -8.55
CA ARG A 12 -7.28 68.54 -7.28
C ARG A 12 -7.86 67.15 -7.04
N GLY A 13 -7.15 66.04 -6.92
CA GLY A 13 -5.76 65.77 -6.59
C GLY A 13 -5.80 64.54 -5.68
N ALA A 14 -5.39 63.37 -6.17
CA ALA A 14 -4.98 62.20 -5.39
C ALA A 14 -4.57 61.08 -6.36
N VAL A 15 -3.26 61.00 -6.59
CA VAL A 15 -2.63 59.85 -7.24
C VAL A 15 -2.51 58.77 -6.18
N PHE A 16 -3.26 57.68 -6.31
CA PHE A 16 -2.96 56.42 -5.64
C PHE A 16 -2.58 55.41 -6.72
N PHE A 17 -1.28 55.17 -6.85
CA PHE A 17 -0.75 54.02 -7.56
C PHE A 17 -1.05 52.79 -6.69
N ALA A 18 -2.08 52.02 -7.05
CA ALA A 18 -2.23 50.67 -6.55
C ALA A 18 -1.36 49.76 -7.43
N LEU A 19 -0.14 49.48 -6.98
CA LEU A 19 0.67 48.39 -7.50
C LEU A 19 0.01 47.08 -7.06
N PHE A 20 -0.73 46.45 -7.98
CA PHE A 20 -1.23 45.10 -7.80
C PHE A 20 -0.04 44.16 -8.06
N VAL A 21 0.69 43.81 -7.01
CA VAL A 21 1.65 42.70 -7.05
C VAL A 21 0.80 41.43 -7.04
N ILE A 22 0.57 40.85 -8.22
CA ILE A 22 0.08 39.48 -8.33
C ILE A 22 1.24 38.61 -7.91
N LEU A 23 1.25 38.23 -6.63
CA LEU A 23 2.09 37.16 -6.12
C LEU A 23 1.48 35.89 -6.71
N ILE A 24 2.03 35.45 -7.84
CA ILE A 24 1.78 34.11 -8.35
C ILE A 24 2.43 33.20 -7.31
N MET A 25 1.65 32.77 -6.33
CA MET A 25 2.03 31.58 -5.59
C MET A 25 2.05 30.48 -6.65
N ASP A 26 3.24 29.99 -6.96
CA ASP A 26 3.44 28.65 -7.50
C ASP A 26 2.78 27.71 -6.49
N VAL A 27 1.47 27.51 -6.65
CA VAL A 27 0.82 26.33 -6.13
C VAL A 27 1.32 25.24 -7.06
N GLN A 28 2.42 24.60 -6.67
CA GLN A 28 2.78 23.29 -7.19
C GLN A 28 1.65 22.35 -6.76
N THR A 29 0.56 22.31 -7.50
CA THR A 29 -0.38 21.20 -7.44
C THR A 29 0.38 20.00 -8.00
N ARG A 30 0.89 19.14 -7.11
CA ARG A 30 1.37 17.82 -7.51
C ARG A 30 0.22 17.06 -8.19
N PRO A 31 0.49 16.26 -9.23
CA PRO A 31 -0.51 15.33 -9.73
C PRO A 31 -1.00 14.47 -8.57
N ALA A 32 -2.31 14.23 -8.52
CA ALA A 32 -2.91 13.39 -7.49
C ALA A 32 -2.24 12.02 -7.50
N ASN A 33 -2.09 11.40 -6.33
CA ASN A 33 -1.73 9.99 -6.22
C ASN A 33 -2.89 9.20 -6.83
N ILE A 34 -2.83 8.91 -8.13
CA ILE A 34 -3.83 8.10 -8.80
C ILE A 34 -3.40 6.65 -8.54
N SER A 35 -4.01 6.00 -7.55
CA SER A 35 -3.95 4.54 -7.50
C SER A 35 -4.67 4.02 -8.73
N VAL A 36 -3.93 3.35 -9.61
CA VAL A 36 -4.52 2.59 -10.68
C VAL A 36 -5.19 1.40 -10.01
N HIS A 37 -6.50 1.47 -9.76
CA HIS A 37 -7.28 0.30 -9.38
C HIS A 37 -7.20 -0.73 -10.52
N ARG A 38 -6.18 -1.60 -10.48
CA ARG A 38 -6.14 -2.82 -11.27
C ARG A 38 -7.16 -3.75 -10.62
N ASN A 39 -8.31 -3.92 -11.29
CA ASN A 39 -9.24 -5.00 -10.96
C ASN A 39 -8.43 -6.29 -10.75
N LYS A 40 -8.64 -6.97 -9.62
CA LYS A 40 -8.15 -8.33 -9.34
C LYS A 40 -8.41 -9.20 -10.58
N HIS A 41 -7.36 -9.39 -11.40
CA HIS A 41 -7.13 -10.45 -12.37
C HIS A 41 -5.95 -10.07 -13.27
N ALA A 42 -4.74 -10.25 -12.74
CA ALA A 42 -3.55 -10.46 -13.56
C ALA A 42 -2.65 -11.52 -12.89
N THR A 43 -3.18 -12.73 -12.73
CA THR A 43 -2.39 -13.95 -12.51
C THR A 43 -1.64 -14.33 -13.79
N GLY A 44 -0.74 -13.44 -14.23
CA GLY A 44 -0.03 -13.60 -15.49
C GLY A 44 1.28 -12.82 -15.50
N LYS A 45 2.32 -13.40 -14.91
CA LYS A 45 3.74 -13.18 -15.21
C LYS A 45 4.07 -11.85 -15.91
N GLU A 46 4.14 -10.78 -15.14
CA GLU A 46 4.97 -9.62 -15.45
C GLU A 46 6.32 -9.77 -14.71
N ASP A 47 6.94 -10.96 -14.77
CA ASP A 47 8.19 -11.35 -14.07
C ASP A 47 9.43 -10.47 -14.40
N ASN A 48 9.27 -9.40 -15.19
CA ASN A 48 10.34 -8.52 -15.66
C ASN A 48 10.11 -7.03 -15.37
N GLU A 49 8.99 -6.63 -14.74
CA GLU A 49 8.80 -5.23 -14.36
C GLU A 49 9.49 -4.97 -13.01
N ILE A 50 10.61 -4.24 -13.04
CA ILE A 50 11.27 -3.74 -11.83
C ILE A 50 10.49 -2.52 -11.36
N LEU A 51 9.28 -2.76 -10.89
CA LEU A 51 8.42 -1.77 -10.25
C LEU A 51 8.33 -2.12 -8.78
N PRO A 52 8.35 -1.12 -7.88
CA PRO A 52 7.83 -1.35 -6.55
C PRO A 52 6.39 -1.87 -6.65
N PRO A 53 6.02 -2.88 -5.85
CA PRO A 53 4.67 -3.41 -5.88
C PRO A 53 3.68 -2.32 -5.41
N ASP A 54 2.52 -2.29 -6.05
CA ASP A 54 1.40 -1.42 -5.68
C ASP A 54 0.82 -1.83 -4.32
N HIS A 55 0.73 -3.15 -4.13
CA HIS A 55 0.28 -3.80 -2.91
C HIS A 55 1.47 -4.25 -2.06
N LEU A 56 1.48 -3.84 -0.79
CA LEU A 56 2.56 -4.15 0.13
C LEU A 56 2.18 -5.35 0.99
N ASN A 57 2.69 -6.52 0.60
CA ASN A 57 2.45 -7.77 1.33
C ASN A 57 2.82 -7.62 2.81
N GLY A 58 1.91 -8.02 3.70
CA GLY A 58 2.14 -7.98 5.14
C GLY A 58 2.01 -6.59 5.75
N VAL A 59 1.42 -5.61 5.05
CA VAL A 59 1.02 -4.30 5.60
C VAL A 59 -0.51 -4.17 5.58
N LYS A 60 -1.08 -3.58 6.64
CA LYS A 60 -2.54 -3.48 6.83
C LYS A 60 -3.22 -2.40 5.97
N MET A 61 -2.48 -1.43 5.48
CA MET A 61 -2.99 -0.32 4.68
C MET A 61 -2.08 -0.10 3.48
N GLU A 62 -2.67 0.22 2.35
CA GLU A 62 -1.94 0.54 1.13
C GLU A 62 -1.44 1.99 1.15
N MET A 63 -0.54 2.31 0.22
CA MET A 63 0.02 3.65 0.04
C MET A 63 -1.04 4.74 -0.17
N ASP A 64 -2.16 4.39 -0.79
CA ASP A 64 -3.27 5.31 -1.06
C ASP A 64 -4.27 5.41 0.11
N GLY A 65 -4.00 4.71 1.21
CA GLY A 65 -4.81 4.72 2.40
C GLY A 65 -6.00 3.75 2.39
N HIS A 66 -6.14 2.88 1.39
CA HIS A 66 -7.09 1.77 1.46
C HIS A 66 -6.65 0.68 2.45
N LEU A 67 -7.61 0.01 3.09
CA LEU A 67 -7.31 -1.15 3.93
C LEU A 67 -6.98 -2.35 3.03
N ASN A 68 -5.92 -3.06 3.39
CA ASN A 68 -5.58 -4.32 2.75
C ASN A 68 -6.58 -5.40 3.20
N LYS A 69 -7.45 -5.82 2.26
CA LYS A 69 -8.47 -6.85 2.51
C LYS A 69 -7.89 -8.26 2.59
N ASP A 70 -6.75 -8.50 1.95
CA ASP A 70 -6.12 -9.81 1.87
C ASP A 70 -5.03 -9.99 2.95
N PHE A 71 -4.76 -8.97 3.76
CA PHE A 71 -3.75 -8.98 4.83
C PHE A 71 -3.77 -10.26 5.68
N HIS A 72 -4.94 -10.65 6.18
CA HIS A 72 -5.11 -11.86 6.99
C HIS A 72 -4.71 -13.15 6.24
N GLN A 73 -4.90 -13.20 4.93
CA GLN A 73 -4.50 -14.33 4.08
C GLN A 73 -3.00 -14.30 3.82
N GLU A 74 -2.44 -13.13 3.55
CA GLU A 74 -1.00 -12.95 3.35
C GLU A 74 -0.20 -13.34 4.59
N VAL A 75 -0.59 -12.89 5.78
CA VAL A 75 0.14 -13.23 7.01
C VAL A 75 -0.09 -14.68 7.46
N PHE A 76 -1.18 -15.30 7.02
CA PHE A 76 -1.48 -16.70 7.34
C PHE A 76 -0.78 -17.67 6.38
N LEU A 77 -0.79 -17.40 5.08
CA LEU A 77 -0.24 -18.28 4.04
C LEU A 77 1.19 -17.90 3.65
N GLY A 78 1.55 -16.62 3.70
CA GLY A 78 2.78 -16.09 3.12
C GLY A 78 2.93 -16.54 1.67
N LYS A 79 4.10 -17.06 1.32
CA LYS A 79 4.43 -17.57 -0.03
C LYS A 79 3.49 -18.66 -0.54
N GLU A 80 2.87 -19.40 0.38
CA GLU A 80 2.00 -20.50 -0.01
C GLU A 80 0.72 -19.97 -0.67
N MET A 81 0.39 -18.66 -0.52
CA MET A 81 -0.76 -17.97 -1.12
C MET A 81 -0.83 -18.13 -2.64
N GLU A 82 0.29 -17.95 -3.35
CA GLU A 82 0.34 -18.15 -4.82
C GLU A 82 -0.01 -19.57 -5.25
N GLU A 83 0.14 -20.53 -4.34
CA GLU A 83 -0.16 -21.92 -4.62
C GLU A 83 -1.60 -22.35 -4.25
N PHE A 84 -2.41 -21.43 -3.70
CA PHE A 84 -3.85 -21.59 -3.46
C PHE A 84 -4.66 -20.91 -4.58
N ASP A 85 -4.36 -21.26 -5.84
CA ASP A 85 -5.15 -20.83 -7.01
C ASP A 85 -6.54 -21.50 -7.00
N GLU A 86 -7.57 -20.80 -7.50
CA GLU A 86 -8.97 -21.29 -7.61
C GLU A 86 -9.05 -22.57 -8.46
N ASP A 87 -8.11 -22.74 -9.41
CA ASP A 87 -7.99 -23.92 -10.27
C ASP A 87 -7.34 -25.15 -9.58
N SER A 88 -6.88 -25.00 -8.34
CA SER A 88 -6.27 -26.10 -7.59
C SER A 88 -7.30 -27.08 -7.03
N GLU A 89 -7.00 -28.39 -7.12
CA GLU A 89 -7.89 -29.42 -6.58
C GLU A 89 -8.18 -29.19 -5.08
N PRO A 90 -9.45 -29.18 -4.63
CA PRO A 90 -9.82 -28.94 -3.22
C PRO A 90 -9.09 -29.88 -2.23
N LYS A 91 -8.75 -31.10 -2.68
CA LYS A 91 -7.99 -32.07 -1.89
C LYS A 91 -6.53 -31.64 -1.66
N LYS A 92 -5.92 -30.95 -2.61
CA LYS A 92 -4.54 -30.44 -2.51
C LYS A 92 -4.49 -29.25 -1.55
N ASN A 93 -5.39 -28.28 -1.73
CA ASN A 93 -5.49 -27.12 -0.84
C ASN A 93 -5.81 -27.55 0.60
N ARG A 94 -6.63 -28.60 0.77
CA ARG A 94 -6.93 -29.14 2.10
C ARG A 94 -5.70 -29.72 2.78
N LYS A 95 -4.91 -30.52 2.05
CA LYS A 95 -3.67 -31.10 2.59
C LYS A 95 -2.70 -30.01 3.01
N LYS A 96 -2.57 -28.94 2.21
CA LYS A 96 -1.73 -27.79 2.55
C LYS A 96 -2.22 -27.08 3.81
N LEU A 97 -3.52 -26.83 3.93
CA LEU A 97 -4.09 -26.21 5.13
C LEU A 97 -3.82 -27.06 6.39
N ILE A 98 -3.90 -28.39 6.27
CA ILE A 98 -3.55 -29.33 7.35
C ILE A 98 -2.04 -29.27 7.67
N GLU A 99 -1.19 -29.15 6.66
CA GLU A 99 0.25 -28.98 6.84
C GLU A 99 0.58 -27.66 7.54
N ILE A 100 -0.05 -26.55 7.13
CA ILE A 100 0.06 -25.24 7.79
C ILE A 100 -0.40 -25.36 9.25
N PHE A 101 -1.59 -25.91 9.50
CA PHE A 101 -2.08 -26.14 10.87
C PHE A 101 -1.08 -26.90 11.73
N SER A 102 -0.46 -27.95 11.18
CA SER A 102 0.55 -28.75 11.88
C SER A 102 1.85 -27.99 12.15
N LYS A 103 2.16 -26.95 11.37
CA LYS A 103 3.31 -26.04 11.60
C LYS A 103 2.97 -25.00 12.68
N VAL A 104 1.74 -24.48 12.67
CA VAL A 104 1.26 -23.48 13.66
C VAL A 104 1.09 -24.10 15.05
N ASP A 105 0.56 -25.32 15.13
CA ASP A 105 0.38 -26.07 16.39
C ASP A 105 1.74 -26.61 16.91
N ILE A 106 2.50 -25.73 17.57
CA ILE A 106 3.83 -26.03 18.12
C ILE A 106 3.73 -27.04 19.27
N ASN A 107 2.72 -26.90 20.12
CA ASN A 107 2.57 -27.72 21.31
C ASN A 107 1.93 -29.10 21.02
N LYS A 108 1.36 -29.28 19.83
CA LYS A 108 0.72 -30.50 19.30
C LYS A 108 -0.54 -30.91 20.07
N ASP A 109 -1.25 -29.96 20.64
CA ASP A 109 -2.51 -30.17 21.36
C ASP A 109 -3.73 -30.25 20.42
N ARG A 110 -3.51 -30.10 19.10
CA ARG A 110 -4.52 -30.09 18.04
C ARG A 110 -5.46 -28.90 18.09
N SER A 111 -5.02 -27.82 18.73
CA SER A 111 -5.67 -26.51 18.71
C SER A 111 -4.61 -25.44 18.50
N VAL A 112 -4.98 -24.35 17.85
CA VAL A 112 -4.09 -23.22 17.62
C VAL A 112 -4.53 -22.08 18.52
N SER A 113 -3.71 -21.75 19.51
CA SER A 113 -3.94 -20.62 20.39
C SER A 113 -3.56 -19.29 19.74
N ALA A 114 -4.10 -18.17 20.24
CA ALA A 114 -3.75 -16.83 19.76
C ALA A 114 -2.24 -16.53 19.79
N LYS A 115 -1.50 -17.13 20.73
CA LYS A 115 -0.03 -16.95 20.82
C LYS A 115 0.73 -17.75 19.78
N GLU A 116 0.25 -18.95 19.45
CA GLU A 116 0.84 -19.76 18.38
C GLU A 116 0.60 -19.11 17.03
N LEU A 117 -0.61 -18.62 16.79
CA LEU A 117 -0.94 -17.90 15.57
C LEU A 117 -0.20 -16.55 15.47
N GLN A 118 -0.07 -15.79 16.57
CA GLN A 118 0.77 -14.59 16.61
C GLN A 118 2.21 -14.89 16.18
N ARG A 119 2.81 -15.95 16.75
CA ARG A 119 4.17 -16.34 16.40
C ARG A 119 4.29 -16.75 14.93
N TRP A 120 3.29 -17.47 14.43
CA TRP A 120 3.23 -17.86 13.02
C TRP A 120 3.18 -16.64 12.09
N ILE A 121 2.31 -15.67 12.38
CA ILE A 121 2.21 -14.41 11.64
C ILE A 121 3.59 -13.72 11.58
N MET A 122 4.25 -13.56 12.73
CA MET A 122 5.58 -12.94 12.78
C MET A 122 6.63 -13.73 11.98
N GLU A 123 6.60 -15.06 12.06
CA GLU A 123 7.52 -15.92 11.29
C GLU A 123 7.28 -15.77 9.78
N LYS A 124 6.02 -15.66 9.35
CA LYS A 124 5.65 -15.44 7.96
C LYS A 124 6.04 -14.06 7.45
N THR A 125 5.83 -13.01 8.23
CA THR A 125 6.28 -11.67 7.88
C THR A 125 7.81 -11.62 7.74
N GLU A 126 8.55 -12.26 8.64
CA GLU A 126 10.02 -12.36 8.53
C GLU A 126 10.45 -13.17 7.29
N GLU A 127 9.78 -14.29 6.98
CA GLU A 127 10.05 -15.05 5.76
C GLU A 127 9.86 -14.21 4.49
N HIS A 128 8.84 -13.36 4.46
CA HIS A 128 8.58 -12.41 3.37
C HIS A 128 9.70 -11.37 3.26
N PHE A 129 10.14 -10.81 4.38
CA PHE A 129 11.23 -9.82 4.40
C PHE A 129 12.54 -10.41 3.89
N GLN A 130 12.85 -11.64 4.28
CA GLN A 130 14.04 -12.34 3.80
C GLN A 130 13.97 -12.70 2.31
N GLU A 131 12.77 -12.80 1.75
CA GLU A 131 12.57 -12.96 0.30
C GLU A 131 12.78 -11.65 -0.44
N ALA A 132 12.15 -10.57 0.03
CA ALA A 132 12.36 -9.22 -0.50
C ALA A 132 13.85 -8.87 -0.59
N VAL A 133 14.64 -9.17 0.46
CA VAL A 133 16.11 -8.98 0.45
C VAL A 133 16.81 -9.81 -0.63
N LYS A 134 16.37 -11.05 -0.89
CA LYS A 134 16.99 -11.93 -1.90
C LYS A 134 16.62 -11.50 -3.31
N GLU A 135 15.37 -11.12 -3.54
CA GLU A 135 14.89 -10.60 -4.82
C GLU A 135 15.54 -9.26 -5.15
N ASN A 136 15.62 -8.38 -4.15
CA ASN A 136 16.33 -7.11 -4.26
C ASN A 136 17.77 -7.29 -4.71
N LYS A 137 18.51 -8.29 -4.21
CA LYS A 137 19.90 -8.57 -4.67
C LYS A 137 19.98 -8.90 -6.15
N LEU A 138 19.00 -9.62 -6.68
CA LEU A 138 18.95 -9.96 -8.09
C LEU A 138 18.57 -8.74 -8.94
N ASN A 139 17.58 -7.97 -8.48
CA ASN A 139 17.12 -6.74 -9.13
C ASN A 139 18.19 -5.66 -9.12
N PHE A 140 18.84 -5.41 -7.98
CA PHE A 140 19.95 -4.48 -7.82
C PHE A 140 21.06 -4.76 -8.83
N ARG A 141 21.50 -6.02 -8.94
CA ARG A 141 22.51 -6.42 -9.92
C ARG A 141 22.06 -6.24 -11.38
N ALA A 142 20.76 -6.29 -11.65
CA ALA A 142 20.23 -6.05 -12.98
C ALA A 142 20.17 -4.56 -13.34
N VAL A 143 20.00 -3.69 -12.34
CA VAL A 143 19.94 -2.22 -12.49
C VAL A 143 21.27 -1.49 -12.27
N ASP A 144 22.29 -2.17 -11.73
CA ASP A 144 23.69 -1.72 -11.61
C ASP A 144 24.58 -2.40 -12.68
N PRO A 145 24.57 -1.92 -13.95
CA PRO A 145 25.35 -2.51 -15.02
C PRO A 145 26.84 -2.16 -14.96
N ASP A 146 27.21 -1.04 -14.33
CA ASP A 146 28.60 -0.61 -14.21
C ASP A 146 29.31 -1.22 -13.00
N GLY A 147 28.54 -1.76 -12.06
CA GLY A 147 29.00 -2.52 -10.90
C GLY A 147 29.66 -1.62 -9.85
N ASP A 148 29.28 -0.34 -9.80
CA ASP A 148 29.84 0.63 -8.86
C ASP A 148 29.24 0.51 -7.45
N GLY A 149 28.24 -0.36 -7.28
CA GLY A 149 27.57 -0.64 -6.00
C GLY A 149 26.52 0.39 -5.63
N HIS A 150 26.17 1.29 -6.55
CA HIS A 150 25.09 2.25 -6.42
C HIS A 150 24.25 2.22 -7.70
N VAL A 151 22.99 2.64 -7.60
CA VAL A 151 22.11 2.76 -8.76
C VAL A 151 21.77 4.23 -8.92
N THR A 152 21.91 4.75 -10.14
CA THR A 152 21.44 6.09 -10.49
C THR A 152 19.99 6.05 -10.98
N TRP A 153 19.28 7.17 -10.84
CA TRP A 153 17.92 7.30 -11.40
C TRP A 153 17.87 7.04 -12.91
N ASP A 154 18.92 7.42 -13.64
CA ASP A 154 18.98 7.20 -15.08
C ASP A 154 19.13 5.71 -15.44
N GLU A 155 19.93 4.95 -14.69
CA GLU A 155 20.06 3.49 -14.88
C GLU A 155 18.76 2.75 -14.60
N TYR A 156 18.10 3.10 -13.49
CA TYR A 156 16.78 2.58 -13.17
C TYR A 156 15.76 2.93 -14.27
N ARG A 157 15.73 4.20 -14.73
CA ARG A 157 14.82 4.64 -15.81
C ARG A 157 15.05 3.88 -17.12
N VAL A 158 16.29 3.60 -17.48
CA VAL A 158 16.62 2.79 -18.66
C VAL A 158 16.04 1.38 -18.54
N LYS A 159 16.22 0.73 -17.38
CA LYS A 159 15.71 -0.63 -17.14
C LYS A 159 14.20 -0.69 -17.06
N PHE A 160 13.58 0.28 -16.41
CA PHE A 160 12.12 0.42 -16.35
C PHE A 160 11.50 0.60 -17.74
N LEU A 161 12.05 1.49 -18.58
CA LEU A 161 11.54 1.64 -19.94
C LEU A 161 11.81 0.38 -20.78
N ALA A 162 12.92 -0.31 -20.55
CA ALA A 162 13.18 -1.58 -21.21
C ALA A 162 12.15 -2.66 -20.85
N SER A 163 11.68 -2.73 -19.60
CA SER A 163 10.63 -3.67 -19.19
C SER A 163 9.27 -3.35 -19.82
N LYS A 164 8.97 -2.07 -20.05
CA LYS A 164 7.79 -1.60 -20.81
C LYS A 164 7.89 -1.82 -22.33
N GLY A 165 8.98 -2.44 -22.81
CA GLY A 165 9.17 -2.80 -24.22
C GLY A 165 9.95 -1.78 -25.06
N PHE A 166 10.53 -0.74 -24.45
CA PHE A 166 11.43 0.17 -25.14
C PHE A 166 12.81 -0.48 -25.33
N ASN A 167 13.57 0.00 -26.32
CA ASN A 167 14.91 -0.50 -26.56
C ASN A 167 15.91 0.16 -25.59
N GLU A 168 16.50 -0.64 -24.69
CA GLU A 168 17.46 -0.20 -23.66
C GLU A 168 18.54 0.73 -24.21
N LYS A 169 19.11 0.40 -25.38
CA LYS A 169 20.20 1.18 -25.99
C LYS A 169 19.73 2.54 -26.50
N GLU A 170 18.55 2.59 -27.12
CA GLU A 170 18.00 3.84 -27.65
C GLU A 170 17.57 4.77 -26.52
N VAL A 171 17.02 4.21 -25.44
CA VAL A 171 16.69 4.98 -24.24
C VAL A 171 17.97 5.53 -23.62
N ALA A 172 18.96 4.69 -23.36
CA ALA A 172 20.24 5.13 -22.77
C ALA A 172 20.93 6.24 -23.60
N GLU A 173 20.91 6.13 -24.94
CA GLU A 173 21.47 7.17 -25.82
C GLU A 173 20.68 8.49 -25.73
N LYS A 174 19.34 8.43 -25.73
CA LYS A 174 18.50 9.63 -25.61
C LYS A 174 18.66 10.32 -24.27
N ILE A 175 18.74 9.56 -23.18
CA ILE A 175 19.00 10.09 -21.84
C ILE A 175 20.35 10.79 -21.82
N LYS A 176 21.39 10.14 -22.34
CA LYS A 176 22.74 10.71 -22.41
C LYS A 176 22.82 11.98 -23.26
N ASN A 177 21.99 12.08 -24.30
CA ASN A 177 21.92 13.25 -25.18
C ASN A 177 20.96 14.36 -24.67
N ASN A 178 20.30 14.18 -23.52
CA ASN A 178 19.22 15.05 -23.03
C ASN A 178 18.09 15.25 -24.06
N GLU A 179 17.76 14.20 -24.80
CA GLU A 179 16.64 14.20 -25.75
C GLU A 179 15.33 13.79 -25.05
N GLU A 180 14.22 14.45 -25.41
CA GLU A 180 12.91 14.09 -24.89
C GLU A 180 12.51 12.67 -25.31
N LEU A 181 12.23 11.84 -24.31
CA LEU A 181 11.65 10.52 -24.51
C LEU A 181 10.14 10.69 -24.71
N LYS A 182 9.62 10.26 -25.87
CA LYS A 182 8.18 10.16 -26.10
C LYS A 182 7.67 8.93 -25.37
N VAL A 183 7.30 9.12 -24.11
CA VAL A 183 6.52 8.17 -23.32
C VAL A 183 5.05 8.60 -23.35
N ASP A 184 4.13 7.65 -23.17
CA ASP A 184 2.73 7.97 -22.92
C ASP A 184 2.56 8.68 -21.56
N GLU A 185 1.43 9.37 -21.41
CA GLU A 185 1.10 10.18 -20.22
C GLU A 185 1.09 9.33 -18.94
N GLU A 186 0.53 8.12 -19.00
CA GLU A 186 0.49 7.16 -17.89
C GLU A 186 1.92 6.76 -17.43
N THR A 187 2.79 6.39 -18.37
CA THR A 187 4.19 6.06 -18.06
C THR A 187 4.95 7.27 -17.49
N GLN A 188 4.64 8.48 -17.95
CA GLN A 188 5.25 9.69 -17.41
C GLN A 188 4.82 9.94 -15.96
N GLU A 189 3.53 9.81 -15.66
CA GLU A 189 3.01 9.95 -14.29
C GLU A 189 3.64 8.92 -13.34
N ILE A 190 3.76 7.67 -13.78
CA ILE A 190 4.44 6.61 -13.02
C ILE A 190 5.91 6.99 -12.76
N LEU A 191 6.63 7.47 -13.77
CA LEU A 191 8.03 7.89 -13.60
C LEU A 191 8.17 9.07 -12.63
N GLU A 192 7.25 10.02 -12.64
CA GLU A 192 7.26 11.15 -11.71
C GLU A 192 7.01 10.69 -10.26
N SER A 193 6.03 9.80 -10.05
CA SER A 193 5.76 9.19 -8.74
C SER A 193 6.94 8.37 -8.22
N LEU A 194 7.53 7.51 -9.08
CA LEU A 194 8.71 6.73 -8.73
C LEU A 194 9.93 7.62 -8.40
N LYS A 195 10.08 8.75 -9.09
CA LYS A 195 11.17 9.68 -8.82
C LYS A 195 11.01 10.36 -7.46
N ASP A 196 9.79 10.76 -7.11
CA ASP A 196 9.51 11.30 -5.79
C ASP A 196 9.83 10.25 -4.70
N ARG A 197 9.43 8.98 -4.91
CA ARG A 197 9.79 7.87 -4.01
C ARG A 197 11.29 7.64 -3.91
N TRP A 198 12.00 7.69 -5.04
CA TRP A 198 13.46 7.55 -5.11
C TRP A 198 14.16 8.55 -4.19
N PHE A 199 13.75 9.82 -4.24
CA PHE A 199 14.30 10.85 -3.35
C PHE A 199 14.00 10.62 -1.87
N GLN A 200 12.94 9.90 -1.52
CA GLN A 200 12.66 9.54 -0.13
C GLN A 200 13.45 8.33 0.34
N ALA A 201 13.78 7.42 -0.58
CA ALA A 201 14.60 6.24 -0.30
C ALA A 201 16.09 6.61 -0.10
N ASP A 202 16.54 7.68 -0.74
CA ASP A 202 17.86 8.31 -0.63
C ASP A 202 18.07 8.95 0.76
N ASN A 203 18.24 8.10 1.76
CA ASN A 203 18.40 8.46 3.17
C ASN A 203 19.83 8.97 3.41
N PRO A 204 20.11 9.84 4.41
CA PRO A 204 21.39 10.54 4.49
C PRO A 204 22.64 9.64 4.43
N PRO A 205 23.60 9.92 3.52
CA PRO A 205 23.67 11.11 2.67
C PRO A 205 22.75 11.04 1.44
N ALA A 206 21.92 12.08 1.25
CA ALA A 206 21.09 12.21 0.06
C ALA A 206 21.94 12.63 -1.16
N ASP A 207 22.58 11.66 -1.80
CA ASP A 207 23.53 11.85 -2.89
C ASP A 207 22.94 11.51 -4.27
N GLN A 208 21.63 11.20 -4.31
CA GLN A 208 20.85 10.79 -5.47
C GLN A 208 21.24 9.42 -6.04
N LEU A 209 22.00 8.64 -5.27
CA LEU A 209 22.42 7.29 -5.59
C LEU A 209 21.80 6.36 -4.55
N LEU A 210 21.17 5.27 -4.99
CA LEU A 210 20.68 4.27 -4.03
C LEU A 210 21.69 3.13 -3.92
N ASN A 211 22.16 2.88 -2.70
CA ASN A 211 22.88 1.65 -2.38
C ASN A 211 21.91 0.45 -2.28
N GLU A 212 22.43 -0.76 -2.04
CA GLU A 212 21.60 -1.97 -1.97
C GLU A 212 20.47 -1.91 -0.91
N GLU A 213 20.72 -1.29 0.25
CA GLU A 213 19.76 -1.15 1.35
C GLU A 213 18.70 -0.06 1.06
N GLU A 214 19.12 1.02 0.40
CA GLU A 214 18.22 2.10 -0.04
C GLU A 214 17.36 1.67 -1.21
N PHE A 215 17.91 0.89 -2.15
CA PHE A 215 17.16 0.30 -3.24
C PHE A 215 16.15 -0.75 -2.73
N LEU A 216 16.53 -1.52 -1.69
CA LEU A 216 15.57 -2.36 -0.97
C LEU A 216 14.45 -1.52 -0.37
N SER A 217 14.76 -0.40 0.26
CA SER A 217 13.75 0.51 0.84
C SER A 217 12.85 1.15 -0.22
N PHE A 218 13.37 1.34 -1.44
CA PHE A 218 12.61 1.86 -2.59
C PHE A 218 11.60 0.85 -3.13
N LEU A 219 11.99 -0.43 -3.25
CA LEU A 219 11.11 -1.51 -3.71
C LEU A 219 10.18 -2.01 -2.60
N HIS A 220 10.70 -2.17 -1.39
CA HIS A 220 10.05 -2.75 -0.21
C HIS A 220 10.05 -1.72 0.93
N PRO A 221 9.17 -0.72 0.89
CA PRO A 221 9.08 0.31 1.92
C PRO A 221 8.85 -0.25 3.33
N GLU A 222 8.17 -1.39 3.43
CA GLU A 222 7.86 -2.12 4.66
C GLU A 222 9.13 -2.56 5.42
N HIS A 223 10.24 -2.73 4.72
CA HIS A 223 11.52 -3.14 5.32
C HIS A 223 12.26 -1.96 5.98
N SER A 224 11.89 -0.72 5.66
CA SER A 224 12.61 0.47 6.12
C SER A 224 11.72 1.38 6.94
N ARG A 225 12.07 1.56 8.22
CA ARG A 225 11.34 2.47 9.11
C ARG A 225 11.27 3.90 8.59
N GLY A 226 12.28 4.35 7.84
CA GLY A 226 12.29 5.67 7.21
C GLY A 226 11.24 5.79 6.10
N MET A 227 11.16 4.77 5.25
CA MET A 227 10.18 4.72 4.17
C MET A 227 8.77 4.48 4.71
N LEU A 228 8.58 3.58 5.69
CA LEU A 228 7.31 3.39 6.38
C LEU A 228 6.78 4.72 6.96
N LYS A 229 7.65 5.49 7.64
CA LYS A 229 7.33 6.84 8.11
C LYS A 229 6.93 7.79 6.98
N TYR A 230 7.55 7.68 5.81
CA TYR A 230 7.14 8.45 4.64
C TYR A 230 5.75 8.04 4.14
N MET A 231 5.46 6.74 4.04
CA MET A 231 4.12 6.26 3.67
C MET A 231 3.05 6.80 4.61
N VAL A 232 3.28 6.74 5.92
CA VAL A 232 2.36 7.26 6.93
C VAL A 232 2.10 8.75 6.73
N LYS A 233 3.14 9.54 6.40
CA LYS A 233 2.94 10.97 6.09
C LYS A 233 2.09 11.19 4.85
N GLU A 234 2.27 10.40 3.80
CA GLU A 234 1.47 10.53 2.58
C GLU A 234 0.01 10.14 2.85
N ILE A 235 -0.23 9.04 3.56
CA ILE A 235 -1.58 8.62 3.98
C ILE A 235 -2.25 9.73 4.79
N ILE A 236 -1.55 10.30 5.79
CA ILE A 236 -2.10 11.43 6.56
C ILE A 236 -2.38 12.61 5.65
N ARG A 237 -1.43 13.01 4.78
CA ARG A 237 -1.63 14.15 3.88
C ARG A 237 -2.83 13.99 2.94
N ASP A 238 -3.10 12.76 2.50
CA ASP A 238 -4.16 12.49 1.53
C ASP A 238 -5.55 12.35 2.20
N LEU A 239 -5.59 12.02 3.50
CA LEU A 239 -6.81 11.89 4.31
C LEU A 239 -7.14 13.13 5.16
N ASP A 240 -6.13 13.86 5.64
CA ASP A 240 -6.22 15.06 6.49
C ASP A 240 -6.83 16.22 5.70
N GLN A 241 -8.06 16.60 6.05
CA GLN A 241 -8.81 17.61 5.31
C GLN A 241 -8.63 19.01 5.88
N ASP A 242 -8.33 19.12 7.18
CA ASP A 242 -8.22 20.40 7.87
C ASP A 242 -6.76 20.84 8.11
N GLY A 243 -5.80 19.95 7.88
CA GLY A 243 -4.36 20.20 7.88
C GLY A 243 -3.73 20.18 9.27
N ASP A 244 -4.40 19.61 10.28
CA ASP A 244 -3.91 19.53 11.65
C ASP A 244 -2.96 18.34 11.91
N LYS A 245 -2.83 17.43 10.93
CA LYS A 245 -2.04 16.19 10.96
C LYS A 245 -2.54 15.12 11.94
N GLU A 246 -3.77 15.26 12.39
CA GLU A 246 -4.47 14.36 13.29
C GLU A 246 -5.67 13.78 12.55
N LEU A 247 -5.73 12.46 12.34
CA LEU A 247 -6.83 11.88 11.59
C LEU A 247 -8.03 11.62 12.49
N THR A 248 -9.10 12.38 12.30
CA THR A 248 -10.38 12.09 12.94
C THR A 248 -11.07 10.89 12.29
N LEU A 249 -12.01 10.25 13.00
CA LEU A 249 -12.79 9.14 12.41
C LEU A 249 -13.47 9.55 11.10
N SER A 250 -13.94 10.80 10.99
CA SER A 250 -14.60 11.33 9.78
C SER A 250 -13.66 11.39 8.59
N GLU A 251 -12.40 11.75 8.81
CA GLU A 251 -11.37 11.81 7.77
C GLU A 251 -10.90 10.42 7.40
N PHE A 252 -10.74 9.54 8.39
CA PHE A 252 -10.33 8.17 8.17
C PHE A 252 -11.34 7.36 7.34
N ILE A 253 -12.66 7.60 7.51
CA ILE A 253 -13.72 7.00 6.68
C ILE A 253 -14.04 7.81 5.42
N SER A 254 -13.33 8.90 5.15
CA SER A 254 -13.48 9.61 3.88
C SER A 254 -12.60 8.94 2.82
N LEU A 255 -13.04 8.99 1.56
CA LEU A 255 -12.18 8.58 0.45
C LEU A 255 -11.01 9.58 0.32
N PRO A 256 -9.80 9.11 -0.02
CA PRO A 256 -8.64 9.97 -0.27
C PRO A 256 -8.95 11.09 -1.28
N MET A 257 -8.35 12.26 -1.08
CA MET A 257 -8.51 13.41 -1.98
C MET A 257 -8.07 13.04 -3.41
N GLY A 258 -9.01 12.99 -4.37
CA GLY A 258 -8.70 12.80 -5.80
C GLY A 258 -9.24 11.51 -6.43
N THR A 259 -9.82 10.60 -5.67
CA THR A 259 -10.61 9.48 -6.23
C THR A 259 -11.91 10.05 -6.82
N VAL A 260 -11.89 10.43 -8.10
CA VAL A 260 -13.08 10.91 -8.82
C VAL A 260 -13.95 9.73 -9.21
N GLU A 261 -14.63 9.12 -8.23
CA GLU A 261 -15.79 8.28 -8.50
C GLU A 261 -16.99 8.78 -7.70
N ASN A 262 -17.87 9.47 -8.42
CA ASN A 262 -19.28 9.71 -8.11
C ASN A 262 -19.60 10.54 -6.85
N GLN A 263 -19.42 11.86 -6.95
CA GLN A 263 -20.21 12.86 -6.20
C GLN A 263 -21.72 12.85 -6.54
N GLN A 264 -22.25 11.73 -7.04
CA GLN A 264 -23.67 11.50 -7.28
C GLN A 264 -24.07 10.14 -6.72
N GLY A 265 -24.28 10.09 -5.40
CA GLY A 265 -25.24 9.19 -4.77
C GLY A 265 -24.98 7.69 -4.94
N GLN A 266 -23.78 7.23 -4.62
CA GLN A 266 -23.60 5.84 -4.19
C GLN A 266 -23.49 5.85 -2.67
N ASP A 267 -24.37 5.09 -2.02
CA ASP A 267 -24.20 4.68 -0.63
C ASP A 267 -22.72 4.29 -0.48
N ILE A 268 -21.95 5.06 0.31
CA ILE A 268 -20.67 4.57 0.79
C ILE A 268 -21.03 3.24 1.44
N ASP A 269 -20.51 2.13 0.91
CA ASP A 269 -20.94 0.81 1.34
C ASP A 269 -20.91 0.76 2.87
N ASP A 270 -22.08 0.54 3.50
CA ASP A 270 -22.22 0.53 4.96
C ASP A 270 -21.21 -0.48 5.56
N ASP A 271 -20.86 -1.51 4.80
CA ASP A 271 -19.85 -2.50 5.16
C ASP A 271 -18.44 -1.90 5.17
N TRP A 272 -18.06 -1.11 4.16
CA TRP A 272 -16.77 -0.42 4.10
C TRP A 272 -16.62 0.61 5.23
N VAL A 273 -17.64 1.42 5.49
CA VAL A 273 -17.63 2.39 6.59
C VAL A 273 -17.50 1.67 7.93
N ARG A 274 -18.24 0.57 8.10
CA ARG A 274 -18.23 -0.23 9.33
C ARG A 274 -16.86 -0.87 9.56
N GLU A 275 -16.23 -1.42 8.52
CA GLU A 275 -14.89 -2.02 8.62
C GLU A 275 -13.84 -0.98 8.98
N ARG A 276 -13.77 0.15 8.27
CA ARG A 276 -12.81 1.23 8.60
C ARG A 276 -13.03 1.81 9.99
N LYS A 277 -14.30 2.00 10.37
CA LYS A 277 -14.63 2.45 11.72
C LYS A 277 -14.16 1.45 12.77
N LYS A 278 -14.36 0.15 12.53
CA LYS A 278 -13.93 -0.90 13.46
C LYS A 278 -12.41 -0.92 13.59
N GLU A 279 -11.67 -0.86 12.48
CA GLU A 279 -10.19 -0.79 12.52
C GLU A 279 -9.71 0.47 13.25
N PHE A 280 -10.32 1.63 12.98
CA PHE A 280 -10.02 2.87 13.67
C PHE A 280 -10.20 2.74 15.19
N GLU A 281 -11.38 2.32 15.65
CA GLU A 281 -11.73 2.29 17.07
C GLU A 281 -11.08 1.13 17.85
N GLU A 282 -10.88 -0.04 17.23
CA GLU A 282 -10.42 -1.25 17.90
C GLU A 282 -8.91 -1.51 17.77
N VAL A 283 -8.26 -0.98 16.72
CA VAL A 283 -6.87 -1.35 16.39
C VAL A 283 -5.94 -0.13 16.33
N ILE A 284 -6.33 0.94 15.64
CA ILE A 284 -5.45 2.10 15.40
C ILE A 284 -5.46 3.07 16.58
N ASP A 285 -6.63 3.48 17.07
CA ASP A 285 -6.79 4.38 18.21
C ASP A 285 -6.54 3.65 19.54
N ALA A 286 -5.27 3.36 19.82
CA ALA A 286 -4.83 2.61 20.99
C ALA A 286 -5.18 3.29 22.31
N ASN A 287 -5.29 4.63 22.31
CA ASN A 287 -5.56 5.42 23.51
C ASN A 287 -7.06 5.79 23.66
N HIS A 288 -7.88 5.47 22.65
CA HIS A 288 -9.32 5.71 22.57
C HIS A 288 -9.72 7.19 22.74
N ASN A 289 -8.94 8.12 22.19
CA ASN A 289 -9.25 9.56 22.22
C ASN A 289 -10.08 10.01 21.00
N GLY A 290 -10.32 9.12 20.03
CA GLY A 290 -11.06 9.42 18.79
C GLY A 290 -10.22 10.12 17.72
N ILE A 291 -8.89 10.12 17.85
CA ILE A 291 -7.94 10.80 16.97
C ILE A 291 -6.76 9.86 16.71
N VAL A 292 -6.43 9.61 15.44
CA VAL A 292 -5.24 8.84 15.07
C VAL A 292 -4.08 9.78 14.81
N THR A 293 -3.04 9.63 15.62
CA THR A 293 -1.78 10.37 15.48
C THR A 293 -0.83 9.69 14.50
N MET A 294 0.19 10.43 14.07
CA MET A 294 1.24 9.88 13.20
C MET A 294 1.96 8.68 13.83
N GLU A 295 2.21 8.73 15.14
CA GLU A 295 2.87 7.66 15.88
C GLU A 295 1.99 6.40 15.95
N GLU A 296 0.68 6.54 16.17
CA GLU A 296 -0.25 5.41 16.20
C GLU A 296 -0.38 4.75 14.82
N LEU A 297 -0.42 5.55 13.75
CA LEU A 297 -0.45 5.03 12.40
C LEU A 297 0.89 4.38 12.01
N GLU A 298 2.03 4.91 12.46
CA GLU A 298 3.34 4.23 12.32
C GLU A 298 3.34 2.87 13.02
N GLU A 299 2.83 2.78 14.25
CA GLU A 299 2.75 1.51 14.98
C GLU A 299 1.78 0.52 14.33
N TYR A 300 0.65 0.99 13.79
CA TYR A 300 -0.32 0.17 13.04
C TYR A 300 0.28 -0.42 11.76
N MET A 301 1.06 0.39 11.05
CA MET A 301 1.69 0.04 9.78
C MET A 301 2.95 -0.81 9.95
N ASP A 302 3.52 -0.88 11.15
CA ASP A 302 4.70 -1.71 11.43
C ASP A 302 4.34 -3.21 11.36
N PRO A 303 4.83 -3.94 10.34
CA PRO A 303 4.48 -5.34 10.13
C PRO A 303 5.16 -6.27 11.16
N MET A 304 6.18 -5.78 11.86
CA MET A 304 6.90 -6.51 12.91
C MET A 304 6.37 -6.21 14.32
N ASN A 305 5.29 -5.43 14.42
CA ASN A 305 4.66 -5.13 15.69
C ASN A 305 3.96 -6.36 16.30
N GLU A 306 4.51 -6.90 17.39
CA GLU A 306 3.98 -8.07 18.09
C GLU A 306 2.54 -7.89 18.57
N TYR A 307 2.17 -6.67 18.97
CA TYR A 307 0.83 -6.37 19.46
C TYR A 307 -0.20 -6.45 18.33
N ASN A 308 0.14 -5.91 17.15
CA ASN A 308 -0.71 -5.99 15.97
C ASN A 308 -0.86 -7.43 15.49
N ALA A 309 0.25 -8.19 15.45
CA ALA A 309 0.22 -9.62 15.12
C ALA A 309 -0.69 -10.42 16.07
N LEU A 310 -0.70 -10.06 17.36
CA LEU A 310 -1.59 -10.70 18.33
C LEU A 310 -3.06 -10.31 18.13
N ASN A 311 -3.34 -9.04 17.82
CA ASN A 311 -4.70 -8.59 17.55
C ASN A 311 -5.24 -9.23 16.26
N GLU A 312 -4.41 -9.34 15.23
CA GLU A 312 -4.73 -10.06 14.00
C GLU A 312 -5.04 -11.53 14.30
N ALA A 313 -4.19 -12.21 15.07
CA ALA A 313 -4.43 -13.59 15.48
C ALA A 313 -5.77 -13.76 16.21
N LYS A 314 -6.12 -12.83 17.11
CA LYS A 314 -7.42 -12.85 17.81
C LYS A 314 -8.59 -12.59 16.86
N GLN A 315 -8.45 -11.68 15.90
CA GLN A 315 -9.48 -11.41 14.90
C GLN A 315 -9.73 -12.67 14.04
N MET A 316 -8.67 -13.32 13.56
CA MET A 316 -8.79 -14.58 12.81
C MET A 316 -9.48 -15.68 13.64
N ILE A 317 -9.12 -15.82 14.93
CA ILE A 317 -9.78 -16.75 15.84
C ILE A 317 -11.27 -16.38 15.97
N ALA A 318 -11.60 -15.12 16.24
CA ALA A 318 -12.97 -14.67 16.46
C ALA A 318 -13.90 -14.89 15.24
N VAL A 319 -13.35 -14.94 14.02
CA VAL A 319 -14.12 -15.20 12.80
C VAL A 319 -14.48 -16.68 12.63
N ALA A 320 -13.59 -17.59 13.07
CA ALA A 320 -13.74 -19.03 12.80
C ALA A 320 -14.03 -19.91 14.04
N ASP A 321 -13.82 -19.40 15.26
CA ASP A 321 -14.10 -20.07 16.53
C ASP A 321 -15.62 -20.19 16.78
N GLU A 322 -16.20 -21.34 16.42
CA GLU A 322 -17.63 -21.60 16.59
C GLU A 322 -17.97 -22.06 18.00
N ASN A 323 -17.04 -22.77 18.64
CA ASN A 323 -17.24 -23.34 19.95
C ASN A 323 -16.89 -22.36 21.10
N GLN A 324 -16.41 -21.17 20.75
CA GLN A 324 -16.01 -20.07 21.62
C GLN A 324 -14.95 -20.48 22.66
N ASN A 325 -14.05 -21.40 22.28
CA ASN A 325 -12.97 -21.88 23.15
C ASN A 325 -11.71 -20.99 23.07
N HIS A 326 -11.73 -19.94 22.24
CA HIS A 326 -10.64 -18.99 21.97
C HIS A 326 -9.40 -19.60 21.32
N ASN A 327 -9.53 -20.76 20.70
CA ASN A 327 -8.52 -21.43 19.91
C ASN A 327 -9.13 -21.83 18.56
N LEU A 328 -8.29 -22.09 17.56
CA LEU A 328 -8.72 -22.62 16.28
C LEU A 328 -8.47 -24.13 16.22
N GLU A 329 -9.53 -24.89 16.05
CA GLU A 329 -9.45 -26.31 15.76
C GLU A 329 -9.33 -26.56 14.24
N LEU A 330 -8.74 -27.69 13.85
CA LEU A 330 -8.56 -28.01 12.43
C LEU A 330 -9.89 -28.02 11.66
N GLU A 331 -10.98 -28.45 12.30
CA GLU A 331 -12.30 -28.47 11.68
C GLU A 331 -12.83 -27.06 11.38
N GLU A 332 -12.55 -26.10 12.25
CA GLU A 332 -12.95 -24.69 12.12
C GLU A 332 -12.19 -24.01 10.98
N ILE A 333 -10.86 -24.18 10.91
CA ILE A 333 -10.05 -23.62 9.82
C ILE A 333 -10.46 -24.22 8.47
N LEU A 334 -10.79 -25.52 8.43
CA LEU A 334 -11.30 -26.16 7.22
C LEU A 334 -12.67 -25.65 6.80
N LYS A 335 -13.54 -25.34 7.76
CA LYS A 335 -14.89 -24.82 7.53
C LYS A 335 -14.86 -23.37 7.04
N TYR A 336 -14.06 -22.53 7.68
CA TYR A 336 -13.86 -21.12 7.34
C TYR A 336 -12.67 -20.91 6.39
N SER A 337 -12.34 -21.93 5.61
CA SER A 337 -11.17 -21.93 4.75
C SER A 337 -11.20 -20.88 3.64
N GLU A 338 -12.39 -20.40 3.24
CA GLU A 338 -12.54 -19.24 2.36
C GLU A 338 -11.94 -17.97 2.98
N TYR A 339 -12.09 -17.78 4.29
CA TYR A 339 -11.48 -16.64 4.99
C TYR A 339 -9.95 -16.76 5.03
N PHE A 340 -9.42 -17.96 5.33
CA PHE A 340 -7.97 -18.16 5.42
C PHE A 340 -7.23 -18.25 4.09
N THR A 341 -7.93 -18.56 2.99
CA THR A 341 -7.29 -18.81 1.69
C THR A 341 -7.82 -17.97 0.53
N GLY A 342 -8.87 -17.18 0.75
CA GLY A 342 -9.57 -16.44 -0.31
C GLY A 342 -10.36 -17.32 -1.28
N SER A 343 -10.04 -18.61 -1.37
CA SER A 343 -10.66 -19.59 -2.26
C SER A 343 -11.74 -20.40 -1.54
N LYS A 344 -12.92 -20.51 -2.15
CA LYS A 344 -13.99 -21.38 -1.66
C LYS A 344 -13.58 -22.84 -1.75
N PHE A 345 -13.39 -23.48 -0.61
CA PHE A 345 -13.48 -24.93 -0.54
C PHE A 345 -14.93 -25.31 -0.81
N MET A 346 -15.22 -25.83 -2.01
CA MET A 346 -16.54 -26.37 -2.31
C MET A 346 -16.98 -27.33 -1.20
N ASP A 347 -18.11 -26.97 -0.60
CA ASP A 347 -18.76 -27.42 0.63
C ASP A 347 -18.77 -28.96 0.79
N TYR A 348 -17.66 -29.54 1.29
CA TYR A 348 -17.55 -30.99 1.51
C TYR A 348 -18.14 -31.42 2.85
N ALA A 349 -18.30 -30.50 3.81
CA ALA A 349 -18.99 -30.77 5.08
C ALA A 349 -20.44 -31.24 4.84
N ARG A 350 -21.06 -30.79 3.74
CA ARG A 350 -22.37 -31.28 3.29
C ARG A 350 -22.33 -32.70 2.71
N ASN A 351 -21.20 -33.12 2.12
CA ASN A 351 -21.02 -34.46 1.53
C ASN A 351 -20.62 -35.54 2.55
N VAL A 352 -19.97 -35.19 3.67
CA VAL A 352 -19.58 -36.22 4.67
C VAL A 352 -20.76 -36.65 5.57
N HIS A 353 -21.88 -35.93 5.53
CA HIS A 353 -23.10 -36.30 6.25
C HIS A 353 -24.14 -37.04 5.40
N GLU A 354 -23.90 -37.26 4.10
CA GLU A 354 -24.78 -38.07 3.23
C GLU A 354 -24.28 -39.51 2.99
N GLU A 355 -23.06 -39.85 3.40
CA GLU A 355 -22.56 -41.23 3.36
C GLU A 355 -22.32 -41.79 4.77
N PHE A 356 -23.38 -42.08 5.52
CA PHE A 356 -23.42 -43.21 6.48
C PHE A 356 -24.85 -43.67 6.77
#